data_AF-A0AA91PYE6-F1
#
_entry.id   AF-A0AA91PYE6-F1
#
_cell.length_a   1.000
_cell.length_b   1.000
_cell.length_c   1.000
_cell.angle_alpha   90.00
_cell.angle_beta   90.00
_cell.angle_gamma   90.00
#
_symmetry.space_group_name_H-M   'P 1'
#
loop_
_entity.id
_entity.type
_entity.pdbx_description
1 polymer ?
#
loop_
_entity_poly.entity_id
_entity_poly.type
_entity_poly.pdbx_seq_one_letter_code
_entity_poly.pdbx_strand_id
1 'polypeptide(L)'
;MEATIRNFVSDYQDSVAANLKPNKSLHFPPMSKPQRTFIHELAEVYKLYSESQDKEPLRSVFICITELTSSPTLTIMEVIQKQDDAERKRQQLEELKSAQIEQSLFNAIIISDVFFGVKREDLEASISEILKSYPEVTSWQLQWIKESTFVFHHQDYQAMDKEKEDRLYILSKTFKKIFRDKLLAFDCKMCLVTEGADYILKTDSTNVTVTQQIEQVPAPSHNAFEVLQQKVES
;
A
#
# COMPACT_ATOMS: atom_id res chain seq x y z
N MET A 1 14.37 -16.03 -23.88
CA MET A 1 13.34 -16.88 -24.48
C MET A 1 12.29 -16.04 -25.20
N GLU A 2 11.64 -15.06 -24.56
CA GLU A 2 10.72 -14.14 -25.26
C GLU A 2 11.38 -13.42 -26.44
N ALA A 3 12.53 -12.77 -26.22
CA ALA A 3 13.24 -12.07 -27.30
C ALA A 3 13.57 -12.98 -28.50
N THR A 4 13.89 -14.25 -28.25
CA THR A 4 14.17 -15.24 -29.30
C THR A 4 12.94 -15.51 -30.16
N ILE A 5 11.78 -15.75 -29.54
CA ILE A 5 10.52 -15.99 -30.28
C ILE A 5 10.07 -14.72 -31.00
N ARG A 6 10.18 -13.56 -30.35
CA ARG A 6 9.82 -12.27 -30.94
C ARG A 6 10.66 -11.95 -32.17
N ASN A 7 11.99 -12.12 -32.07
CA ASN A 7 12.89 -11.91 -33.21
C ASN A 7 12.57 -12.88 -34.34
N PHE A 8 12.34 -14.16 -34.03
CA PHE A 8 11.94 -15.16 -35.02
C PHE A 8 10.66 -14.78 -35.78
N VAL A 9 9.63 -14.27 -35.07
CA VAL A 9 8.39 -13.80 -35.70
C VAL A 9 8.62 -12.51 -36.50
N SER A 10 9.45 -11.58 -36.00
CA SER A 10 9.82 -10.35 -36.72
C SER A 10 10.57 -10.67 -38.01
N ASP A 11 11.61 -11.50 -37.95
CA ASP A 11 12.42 -11.92 -39.09
C ASP A 11 11.57 -12.59 -40.17
N TYR A 12 10.56 -13.37 -39.76
CA TYR A 12 9.59 -13.95 -40.67
C TYR A 12 8.73 -12.88 -41.37
N GLN A 13 8.18 -11.94 -40.60
CA GLN A 13 7.37 -10.84 -41.13
C GLN A 13 8.16 -9.97 -42.11
N ASP A 14 9.41 -9.66 -41.77
CA ASP A 14 10.33 -8.88 -42.61
C ASP A 14 10.67 -9.62 -43.90
N SER A 15 10.95 -10.93 -43.81
CA SER A 15 11.22 -11.78 -44.98
C SER A 15 10.02 -11.87 -45.93
N VAL A 16 8.80 -12.00 -45.37
CA VAL A 16 7.55 -12.01 -46.14
C VAL A 16 7.33 -10.66 -46.82
N ALA A 17 7.54 -9.54 -46.11
CA ALA A 17 7.43 -8.20 -46.68
C ALA A 17 8.46 -7.95 -47.80
N ALA A 18 9.67 -8.50 -47.67
CA ALA A 18 10.73 -8.43 -48.67
C ALA A 18 10.57 -9.42 -49.85
N ASN A 19 9.50 -10.22 -49.89
CA ASN A 19 9.29 -11.30 -50.87
C ASN A 19 10.44 -12.34 -50.93
N LEU A 20 11.13 -12.55 -49.81
CA LEU A 20 12.15 -13.59 -49.65
C LEU A 20 11.53 -14.88 -49.13
N LYS A 21 12.21 -16.02 -49.32
CA LYS A 21 11.76 -17.32 -48.76
C LYS A 21 11.96 -17.32 -47.24
N PRO A 22 10.90 -17.29 -46.42
CA PRO A 22 11.04 -17.15 -44.98
C PRO A 22 11.24 -18.51 -44.31
N ASN A 23 11.98 -18.53 -43.19
CA ASN A 23 12.07 -19.71 -42.34
C ASN A 23 10.82 -19.78 -41.44
N LYS A 24 10.11 -20.91 -41.51
CA LYS A 24 8.83 -21.10 -40.80
C LYS A 24 8.94 -21.85 -39.48
N SER A 25 10.12 -22.36 -39.14
CA SER A 25 10.32 -23.23 -37.97
C SER A 25 11.55 -22.84 -37.15
N LEU A 26 11.45 -22.97 -35.83
CA LEU A 26 12.55 -22.79 -34.89
C LEU A 26 12.62 -24.01 -33.95
N HIS A 27 13.83 -24.53 -33.75
CA HIS A 27 14.10 -25.64 -32.84
C HIS A 27 14.91 -25.12 -31.66
N PHE A 28 14.41 -25.35 -30.45
CA PHE A 28 15.15 -25.04 -29.23
C PHE A 28 16.02 -26.22 -28.81
N PRO A 29 17.14 -25.98 -28.11
CA PRO A 29 17.95 -27.05 -27.54
C PRO A 29 17.19 -27.85 -26.46
N PRO A 30 17.66 -29.06 -26.11
CA PRO A 30 17.12 -29.82 -24.97
C PRO A 30 17.08 -28.98 -23.69
N MET A 31 15.96 -29.05 -22.96
CA MET A 31 15.74 -28.21 -21.78
C MET A 31 14.81 -28.88 -20.75
N SER A 32 14.77 -28.32 -19.54
CA SER A 32 13.94 -28.85 -18.44
C SER A 32 12.44 -28.71 -18.68
N LYS A 33 11.61 -29.54 -18.03
CA LYS A 33 10.15 -29.49 -18.14
C LYS A 33 9.56 -28.07 -17.93
N PRO A 34 9.93 -27.30 -16.89
CA PRO A 34 9.39 -25.94 -16.70
C PRO A 34 9.77 -24.97 -17.83
N GLN A 35 11.00 -25.06 -18.35
CA GLN A 35 11.44 -24.24 -19.49
C GLN A 35 10.62 -24.57 -20.75
N ARG A 36 10.34 -25.85 -21.01
CA ARG A 36 9.48 -26.26 -22.13
C ARG A 36 8.05 -25.74 -21.96
N THR A 37 7.48 -25.87 -20.77
CA THR A 37 6.14 -25.34 -20.47
C THR A 37 6.08 -23.84 -20.74
N PHE A 38 7.07 -23.07 -20.28
CA PHE A 38 7.14 -21.64 -20.55
C PHE A 38 7.19 -21.31 -22.06
N ILE A 39 7.93 -22.08 -22.86
CA ILE A 39 7.96 -21.88 -24.31
C ILE A 39 6.61 -22.22 -24.95
N HIS A 40 5.92 -23.26 -24.48
CA HIS A 40 4.58 -23.60 -24.98
C HIS A 40 3.56 -22.50 -24.66
N GLU A 41 3.54 -21.99 -23.43
CA GLU A 41 2.69 -20.87 -23.03
C GLU A 41 3.00 -19.61 -23.85
N LEU A 42 4.29 -19.31 -24.06
CA LEU A 42 4.70 -18.19 -24.88
C LEU A 42 4.29 -18.38 -26.35
N ALA A 43 4.44 -19.59 -26.90
CA ALA A 43 4.01 -19.91 -28.26
C ALA A 43 2.50 -19.74 -28.45
N GLU A 44 1.70 -20.10 -27.44
CA GLU A 44 0.25 -19.89 -27.44
C GLU A 44 -0.13 -18.41 -27.56
N VAL A 45 0.54 -17.54 -26.79
CA VAL A 45 0.33 -16.07 -26.86
C VAL A 45 0.63 -15.53 -28.27
N TYR A 46 1.69 -16.03 -28.91
CA TYR A 46 2.06 -15.65 -30.29
C TYR A 46 1.26 -16.40 -31.37
N LYS A 47 0.36 -17.32 -30.98
CA LYS A 47 -0.42 -18.19 -31.88
C LYS A 47 0.47 -19.02 -32.81
N LEU A 48 1.57 -19.53 -32.27
CA LEU A 48 2.50 -20.42 -32.94
C LEU A 48 2.11 -21.88 -32.64
N TYR A 49 2.37 -22.76 -33.59
CA TYR A 49 2.34 -24.19 -33.30
C TYR A 49 3.55 -24.55 -32.45
N SER A 50 3.37 -25.36 -31.41
CA SER A 50 4.47 -25.81 -30.55
C SER A 50 4.34 -27.29 -30.19
N GLU A 51 5.46 -28.01 -30.20
CA GLU A 51 5.52 -29.45 -29.90
C GLU A 51 6.82 -29.79 -29.14
N SER A 52 6.74 -30.64 -28.12
CA SER A 52 7.92 -31.17 -27.44
C SER A 52 8.36 -32.50 -28.05
N GLN A 53 9.54 -32.51 -28.66
CA GLN A 53 10.09 -33.66 -29.40
C GLN A 53 11.19 -34.37 -28.61
N ASP A 54 11.46 -35.64 -28.93
CA ASP A 54 12.45 -36.52 -28.29
C ASP A 54 12.08 -37.05 -26.88
N LYS A 55 12.87 -38.02 -26.41
CA LYS A 55 12.75 -38.63 -25.08
C LYS A 55 13.59 -37.86 -24.06
N GLU A 56 13.17 -37.87 -22.80
CA GLU A 56 13.98 -37.35 -21.70
C GLU A 56 15.32 -38.09 -21.61
N PRO A 57 16.44 -37.40 -21.31
CA PRO A 57 16.57 -35.98 -20.92
C PRO A 57 16.82 -35.02 -22.11
N LEU A 58 16.82 -35.52 -23.34
CA LEU A 58 17.17 -34.75 -24.54
C LEU A 58 15.95 -34.04 -25.16
N ARG A 59 14.83 -34.00 -24.44
CA ARG A 59 13.57 -33.52 -24.97
C ARG A 59 13.61 -32.01 -25.23
N SER A 60 13.38 -31.66 -26.49
CA SER A 60 13.49 -30.34 -27.09
C SER A 60 12.11 -29.76 -27.42
N VAL A 61 12.04 -28.47 -27.79
CA VAL A 61 10.79 -27.83 -28.22
C VAL A 61 10.94 -27.33 -29.65
N PHE A 62 10.01 -27.73 -30.49
CA PHE A 62 9.83 -27.25 -31.84
C PHE A 62 8.70 -26.24 -31.88
N ILE A 63 8.91 -25.11 -32.55
CA ILE A 63 7.85 -24.14 -32.85
C ILE A 63 7.77 -23.84 -34.34
N CYS A 64 6.56 -23.57 -34.83
CA CYS A 64 6.29 -23.28 -36.24
C CYS A 64 5.28 -22.14 -36.40
N ILE A 65 5.52 -21.30 -37.42
CA ILE A 65 4.65 -20.18 -37.77
C ILE A 65 3.39 -20.68 -38.45
N THR A 66 2.26 -20.13 -38.02
CA THR A 66 0.93 -20.43 -38.56
C THR A 66 0.36 -19.19 -39.25
N GLU A 67 -0.77 -19.34 -39.95
CA GLU A 67 -1.48 -18.21 -40.56
C GLU A 67 -2.06 -17.24 -39.51
N LEU A 68 -2.26 -17.72 -38.28
CA LEU A 68 -2.83 -16.93 -37.18
C LEU A 68 -1.77 -16.25 -36.32
N THR A 69 -0.48 -16.41 -36.63
CA THR A 69 0.63 -15.89 -35.84
C THR A 69 0.53 -14.37 -35.69
N SER A 70 0.63 -13.89 -34.45
CA SER A 70 0.51 -12.47 -34.12
C SER A 70 1.47 -12.07 -33.01
N SER A 71 2.10 -10.91 -33.14
CA SER A 71 3.01 -10.37 -32.10
C SER A 71 2.21 -9.63 -31.02
N PRO A 72 2.38 -9.95 -29.72
CA PRO A 72 1.74 -9.22 -28.64
C PRO A 72 2.31 -7.79 -28.52
N THR A 73 1.43 -6.85 -28.19
CA THR A 73 1.73 -5.40 -28.11
C THR A 73 2.64 -5.04 -26.94
N LEU A 74 2.62 -5.83 -25.86
CA LEU A 74 3.45 -5.63 -24.69
C LEU A 74 4.39 -6.83 -24.51
N THR A 75 5.60 -6.55 -24.08
CA THR A 75 6.58 -7.55 -23.64
C THR A 75 6.40 -7.88 -22.16
N ILE A 76 6.89 -9.04 -21.73
CA ILE A 76 6.86 -9.42 -20.31
C ILE A 76 7.66 -8.39 -19.48
N MET A 77 8.80 -7.93 -20.00
CA MET A 77 9.64 -6.94 -19.34
C MET A 77 8.93 -5.59 -19.16
N GLU A 78 8.20 -5.11 -20.18
CA GLU A 78 7.43 -3.86 -20.08
C GLU A 78 6.28 -3.97 -19.08
N VAL A 79 5.64 -5.14 -18.97
CA VAL A 79 4.60 -5.37 -17.97
C VAL A 79 5.19 -5.33 -16.56
N ILE A 80 6.32 -5.99 -16.34
CA ILE A 80 7.03 -5.95 -15.05
C ILE A 80 7.43 -4.52 -14.69
N GLN A 81 8.04 -3.78 -15.63
CA GLN A 81 8.43 -2.38 -15.39
C GLN A 81 7.22 -1.49 -15.05
N LYS A 82 6.09 -1.68 -15.73
CA LYS A 82 4.85 -0.94 -15.41
C LYS A 82 4.31 -1.28 -14.02
N GLN A 83 4.42 -2.54 -13.59
CA GLN A 83 4.04 -2.96 -12.24
C GLN A 83 4.97 -2.32 -11.21
N ASP A 84 6.29 -2.41 -11.40
CA ASP A 84 7.29 -1.81 -10.50
C ASP A 84 7.16 -0.28 -10.42
N ASP A 85 6.86 0.39 -11.54
CA ASP A 85 6.60 1.83 -11.59
C ASP A 85 5.31 2.20 -10.85
N ALA A 86 4.26 1.38 -10.98
CA ALA A 86 3.00 1.60 -10.27
C ALA A 86 3.17 1.42 -8.76
N GLU A 87 3.90 0.38 -8.34
CA GLU A 87 4.22 0.13 -6.94
C GLU A 87 5.08 1.24 -6.34
N ARG A 88 6.14 1.68 -7.04
CA ARG A 88 6.97 2.81 -6.58
C ARG A 88 6.18 4.10 -6.46
N LYS A 89 5.28 4.39 -7.41
CA LYS A 89 4.39 5.57 -7.31
C LYS A 89 3.45 5.48 -6.13
N ARG A 90 2.91 4.29 -5.84
CA ARG A 90 2.07 4.07 -4.66
C ARG A 90 2.86 4.31 -3.38
N GLN A 91 4.06 3.75 -3.28
CA GLN A 91 4.96 3.94 -2.13
C GLN A 91 5.32 5.42 -1.93
N GLN A 92 5.69 6.13 -3.00
CA GLN A 92 5.99 7.57 -2.93
C GLN A 92 4.78 8.39 -2.49
N LEU A 93 3.58 8.06 -2.96
CA LEU A 93 2.36 8.76 -2.55
C LEU A 93 2.04 8.51 -1.08
N GLU A 94 2.26 7.29 -0.59
CA GLU A 94 2.09 6.95 0.82
C GLU A 94 3.12 7.65 1.70
N GLU A 95 4.38 7.72 1.27
CA GLU A 95 5.46 8.43 1.97
C GLU A 95 5.24 9.94 2.02
N LEU A 96 4.77 10.55 0.93
CA LEU A 96 4.40 11.97 0.91
C LEU A 96 3.23 12.26 1.85
N LYS A 97 2.24 11.38 1.91
CA LYS A 97 1.10 11.51 2.82
C LYS A 97 1.54 11.37 4.28
N SER A 98 2.38 10.39 4.61
CA SER A 98 2.88 10.22 5.98
C SER A 98 3.74 11.41 6.39
N ALA A 99 4.65 11.89 5.53
CA ALA A 99 5.45 13.07 5.81
C ALA A 99 4.60 14.34 6.01
N GLN A 100 3.54 14.50 5.21
CA GLN A 100 2.58 15.60 5.37
C GLN A 100 1.81 15.50 6.70
N ILE A 101 1.39 14.29 7.09
CA ILE A 101 0.74 14.03 8.39
C ILE A 101 1.71 14.30 9.55
N GLU A 102 2.99 13.94 9.42
CA GLU A 102 3.99 14.19 10.45
C GLU A 102 4.28 15.68 10.65
N GLN A 103 4.32 16.47 9.58
CA GLN A 103 4.54 17.92 9.64
C GLN A 103 3.27 18.71 10.01
N SER A 104 2.10 18.07 9.96
CA SER A 104 0.84 18.71 10.32
C SER A 104 0.75 18.95 11.82
N LEU A 105 0.26 20.14 12.18
CA LEU A 105 0.04 20.58 13.56
C LEU A 105 -1.16 19.85 14.17
N PHE A 106 -1.12 19.62 15.48
CA PHE A 106 -2.21 18.92 16.17
C PHE A 106 -3.47 19.79 16.29
N ASN A 107 -4.62 19.27 15.88
CA ASN A 107 -5.88 20.02 15.79
C ASN A 107 -6.94 19.59 16.82
N ALA A 108 -6.68 18.60 17.67
CA ALA A 108 -7.64 18.08 18.63
C ALA A 108 -6.96 17.53 19.90
N ILE A 109 -7.75 17.31 20.96
CA ILE A 109 -7.31 16.62 22.18
C ILE A 109 -8.07 15.31 22.29
N ILE A 110 -7.33 14.20 22.40
CA ILE A 110 -7.88 12.89 22.73
C ILE A 110 -7.87 12.71 24.25
N ILE A 111 -8.99 12.26 24.78
CA ILE A 111 -9.20 11.89 26.18
C ILE A 111 -9.35 10.36 26.19
N SER A 112 -8.34 9.67 26.72
CA SER A 112 -8.30 8.22 26.79
C SER A 112 -8.46 7.76 28.24
N ASP A 113 -8.88 6.50 28.40
CA ASP A 113 -9.03 5.87 29.72
C ASP A 113 -10.01 6.64 30.61
N VAL A 114 -11.22 6.91 30.09
CA VAL A 114 -12.32 7.45 30.89
C VAL A 114 -12.75 6.42 31.93
N PHE A 115 -12.90 6.86 33.18
CA PHE A 115 -13.24 5.98 34.28
C PHE A 115 -14.65 5.41 34.12
N PHE A 116 -14.82 4.15 34.53
CA PHE A 116 -16.09 3.46 34.47
C PHE A 116 -17.16 4.20 35.31
N GLY A 117 -18.30 4.52 34.68
CA GLY A 117 -19.42 5.21 35.34
C GLY A 117 -19.49 6.72 35.07
N VAL A 118 -18.48 7.31 34.43
CA VAL A 118 -18.50 8.71 33.98
C VAL A 118 -19.38 8.84 32.75
N LYS A 119 -20.36 9.76 32.77
CA LYS A 119 -21.21 10.03 31.62
C LYS A 119 -20.64 11.16 30.78
N ARG A 120 -21.07 11.23 29.52
CA ARG A 120 -20.68 12.32 28.60
C ARG A 120 -21.01 13.68 29.21
N GLU A 121 -22.15 13.82 29.87
CA GLU A 121 -22.58 15.07 30.48
C GLU A 121 -21.63 15.56 31.58
N ASP A 122 -21.01 14.63 32.34
CA ASP A 122 -20.04 14.98 33.40
C ASP A 122 -18.73 15.50 32.80
N LEU A 123 -18.34 14.94 31.65
CA LEU A 123 -17.19 15.36 30.87
C LEU A 123 -17.44 16.74 30.24
N GLU A 124 -18.60 16.93 29.60
CA GLU A 124 -19.03 18.20 29.02
C GLU A 124 -19.15 19.32 30.06
N ALA A 125 -19.67 19.02 31.25
CA ALA A 125 -19.77 19.98 32.35
C ALA A 125 -18.38 20.42 32.83
N SER A 126 -17.45 19.49 32.94
CA SER A 126 -16.07 19.78 33.35
C SER A 126 -15.31 20.55 32.27
N ILE A 127 -15.50 20.20 30.99
CA ILE A 127 -14.94 20.94 29.86
C ILE A 127 -15.51 22.37 29.84
N SER A 128 -16.83 22.52 29.97
CA SER A 128 -17.50 23.82 30.02
C SER A 128 -16.97 24.71 31.15
N GLU A 129 -16.67 24.14 32.31
CA GLU A 129 -16.07 24.87 33.43
C GLU A 129 -14.65 25.37 33.09
N ILE A 130 -13.83 24.54 32.46
CA ILE A 130 -12.47 24.92 32.04
C ILE A 130 -12.53 25.99 30.95
N LEU A 131 -13.48 25.87 30.02
CA LEU A 131 -13.64 26.81 28.91
C LEU A 131 -14.20 28.17 29.35
N LYS A 132 -14.81 28.30 30.53
CA LYS A 132 -15.12 29.63 31.11
C LYS A 132 -13.87 30.49 31.32
N SER A 133 -12.72 29.85 31.57
CA SER A 133 -11.43 30.53 31.66
C SER A 133 -10.83 30.88 30.29
N TYR A 134 -11.41 30.37 29.19
CA TYR A 134 -10.97 30.55 27.81
C TYR A 134 -12.15 30.91 26.89
N PRO A 135 -12.70 32.15 26.98
CA PRO A 135 -13.90 32.58 26.24
C PRO A 135 -13.74 32.65 24.71
N GLU A 136 -12.53 32.42 24.19
CA GLU A 136 -12.22 32.41 22.76
C GLU A 136 -12.68 31.11 22.07
N VAL A 137 -12.88 30.03 22.83
CA VAL A 137 -13.23 28.69 22.33
C VAL A 137 -14.74 28.49 22.41
N THR A 138 -15.48 29.16 21.52
CA THR A 138 -16.96 29.28 21.64
C THR A 138 -17.72 28.11 21.00
N SER A 139 -17.11 27.39 20.05
CA SER A 139 -17.71 26.33 19.22
C SER A 139 -16.93 25.01 19.31
N TRP A 140 -16.76 24.51 20.53
CA TRP A 140 -16.16 23.20 20.77
C TRP A 140 -17.20 22.09 20.64
N GLN A 141 -16.73 20.90 20.26
CA GLN A 141 -17.53 19.69 20.15
C GLN A 141 -16.77 18.52 20.75
N LEU A 142 -17.50 17.67 21.48
CA LEU A 142 -16.99 16.43 22.04
C LEU A 142 -17.58 15.27 21.23
N GLN A 143 -16.73 14.51 20.56
CA GLN A 143 -17.13 13.33 19.81
C GLN A 143 -16.62 12.05 20.48
N TRP A 144 -17.41 10.98 20.33
CA TRP A 144 -17.11 9.67 20.90
C TRP A 144 -16.58 8.77 19.81
N ILE A 145 -15.36 8.25 19.98
CA ILE A 145 -14.72 7.38 18.99
C ILE A 145 -14.79 5.91 19.43
N LYS A 146 -14.54 5.62 20.71
CA LYS A 146 -14.58 4.27 21.30
C LYS A 146 -15.09 4.33 22.73
N GLU A 147 -15.55 3.19 23.28
CA GLU A 147 -16.22 3.11 24.58
C GLU A 147 -15.59 3.96 25.71
N SER A 148 -14.26 3.99 25.80
CA SER A 148 -13.50 4.76 26.81
C SER A 148 -12.68 5.93 26.25
N THR A 149 -12.91 6.35 24.99
CA THR A 149 -12.12 7.36 24.28
C THR A 149 -12.98 8.44 23.66
N PHE A 150 -12.74 9.69 24.06
CA PHE A 150 -13.42 10.87 23.55
C PHE A 150 -12.42 11.79 22.85
N VAL A 151 -12.89 12.50 21.83
CA VAL A 151 -12.11 13.51 21.14
C VAL A 151 -12.80 14.85 21.31
N PHE A 152 -12.02 15.78 21.85
CA PHE A 152 -12.35 17.18 21.89
C PHE A 152 -11.80 17.84 20.62
N HIS A 153 -12.69 18.37 19.79
CA HIS A 153 -12.32 19.15 18.61
C HIS A 153 -13.05 20.49 18.62
N HIS A 154 -12.46 21.48 17.97
CA HIS A 154 -13.04 22.82 17.84
C HIS A 154 -13.15 23.16 16.36
N GLN A 155 -14.24 23.83 16.00
CA GLN A 155 -14.58 24.10 14.60
C GLN A 155 -13.54 25.00 13.90
N ASP A 156 -12.79 25.83 14.65
CA ASP A 156 -11.76 26.72 14.09
C ASP A 156 -10.39 26.05 13.86
N TYR A 157 -10.23 24.77 14.19
CA TYR A 157 -8.97 24.06 13.94
C TYR A 157 -8.80 23.57 12.49
N GLN A 158 -9.67 23.97 11.56
CA GLN A 158 -9.39 23.87 10.13
C GLN A 158 -8.30 24.87 9.68
N ALA A 159 -8.13 25.98 10.40
CA ALA A 159 -7.09 26.98 10.16
C ALA A 159 -6.08 26.99 11.32
N MET A 160 -5.25 25.95 11.39
CA MET A 160 -4.19 25.81 12.39
C MET A 160 -3.10 26.87 12.20
N ASP A 161 -2.72 27.52 13.30
CA ASP A 161 -1.54 28.39 13.40
C ASP A 161 -0.73 27.94 14.62
N LYS A 162 0.58 28.24 14.65
CA LYS A 162 1.50 27.78 15.71
C LYS A 162 1.05 28.25 17.10
N GLU A 163 0.51 29.47 17.19
CA GLU A 163 -0.06 30.00 18.44
C GLU A 163 -1.28 29.20 18.94
N LYS A 164 -2.09 28.66 18.01
CA LYS A 164 -3.27 27.85 18.37
C LYS A 164 -2.85 26.46 18.86
N GLU A 165 -1.78 25.89 18.30
CA GLU A 165 -1.21 24.62 18.78
C GLU A 165 -0.64 24.76 20.20
N ASP A 166 0.10 25.83 20.48
CA ASP A 166 0.65 26.10 21.84
C ASP A 166 -0.47 26.28 22.87
N ARG A 167 -1.57 26.95 22.49
CA ARG A 167 -2.77 27.07 23.35
C ARG A 167 -3.44 25.71 23.57
N LEU A 168 -3.56 24.88 22.53
CA LEU A 168 -4.11 23.52 22.63
C LEU A 168 -3.24 22.65 23.55
N TYR A 169 -1.91 22.81 23.50
CA TYR A 169 -0.99 22.14 24.40
C TYR A 169 -1.24 22.52 25.87
N ILE A 170 -1.36 23.81 26.17
CA ILE A 170 -1.68 24.29 27.53
C ILE A 170 -3.04 23.76 27.99
N LEU A 171 -4.04 23.78 27.10
CA LEU A 171 -5.38 23.25 27.39
C LEU A 171 -5.34 21.75 27.70
N SER A 172 -4.56 20.97 26.93
CA SER A 172 -4.39 19.52 27.15
C SER A 172 -3.80 19.20 28.54
N LYS A 173 -2.86 20.02 29.03
CA LYS A 173 -2.27 19.85 30.37
C LYS A 173 -3.28 20.20 31.47
N THR A 174 -4.04 21.27 31.27
CA THR A 174 -5.11 21.68 32.18
C THR A 174 -6.21 20.61 32.26
N PHE A 175 -6.63 20.08 31.12
CA PHE A 175 -7.59 18.96 31.03
C PHE A 175 -7.06 17.73 31.77
N LYS A 176 -5.82 17.33 31.52
CA LYS A 176 -5.18 16.20 32.21
C LYS A 176 -5.17 16.36 33.72
N LYS A 177 -4.86 17.56 34.22
CA LYS A 177 -4.85 17.85 35.66
C LYS A 177 -6.26 17.73 36.25
N ILE A 178 -7.23 18.42 35.65
CA ILE A 178 -8.60 18.51 36.18
C ILE A 178 -9.34 17.18 36.07
N PHE A 179 -9.19 16.44 34.97
CA PHE A 179 -9.80 15.12 34.83
C PHE A 179 -9.19 14.09 35.77
N ARG A 180 -7.90 14.22 36.10
CA ARG A 180 -7.29 13.37 37.12
C ARG A 180 -7.77 13.72 38.53
N ASP A 181 -7.90 15.01 38.84
CA ASP A 181 -8.38 15.48 40.15
C ASP A 181 -9.86 15.12 40.36
N LYS A 182 -10.68 15.17 39.30
CA LYS A 182 -12.11 14.81 39.31
C LYS A 182 -12.38 13.31 39.05
N LEU A 183 -11.35 12.49 38.84
CA LEU A 183 -11.46 11.07 38.48
C LEU A 183 -12.36 10.81 37.25
N LEU A 184 -12.26 11.68 36.23
CA LEU A 184 -13.04 11.57 35.00
C LEU A 184 -12.30 10.77 33.92
N ALA A 185 -11.01 11.04 33.72
CA ALA A 185 -10.16 10.34 32.75
C ALA A 185 -8.70 10.29 33.20
N PHE A 186 -7.98 9.26 32.78
CA PHE A 186 -6.58 9.06 33.18
C PHE A 186 -5.59 9.76 32.25
N ASP A 187 -5.84 9.79 30.93
CA ASP A 187 -4.90 10.36 29.97
C ASP A 187 -5.54 11.35 29.00
N CYS A 188 -4.80 12.41 28.69
CA CYS A 188 -5.16 13.40 27.66
C CYS A 188 -3.93 13.69 26.82
N LYS A 189 -4.08 13.56 25.50
CA LYS A 189 -3.01 13.76 24.52
C LYS A 189 -3.51 14.66 23.39
N MET A 190 -2.59 15.31 22.71
CA MET A 190 -2.92 16.02 21.47
C MET A 190 -3.01 15.02 20.33
N CYS A 191 -3.91 15.26 19.38
CA CYS A 191 -4.12 14.41 18.24
C CYS A 191 -4.46 15.21 16.98
N LEU A 192 -4.14 14.63 15.83
CA LEU A 192 -4.56 15.12 14.53
C LEU A 192 -5.73 14.25 14.09
N VAL A 193 -6.87 14.88 13.83
CA VAL A 193 -8.08 14.21 13.34
C VAL A 193 -8.47 14.72 11.97
N THR A 194 -9.11 13.86 11.19
CA THR A 194 -9.65 14.20 9.86
C THR A 194 -10.86 15.13 9.98
N GLU A 195 -11.24 15.80 8.91
CA GLU A 195 -12.45 16.62 8.82
C GLU A 195 -13.68 15.79 9.27
N GLY A 196 -14.21 16.10 10.47
CA GLY A 196 -15.31 15.36 11.09
C GLY A 196 -14.95 14.51 12.31
N ALA A 197 -13.67 14.44 12.71
CA ALA A 197 -13.15 13.79 13.92
C ALA A 197 -13.42 12.27 14.09
N ASP A 198 -13.72 11.59 12.98
CA ASP A 198 -13.99 10.14 12.92
C ASP A 198 -12.72 9.26 13.03
N TYR A 199 -11.58 9.76 12.52
CA TYR A 199 -10.30 9.03 12.50
C TYR A 199 -9.14 9.88 13.05
N ILE A 200 -8.32 9.23 13.88
CA ILE A 200 -7.10 9.80 14.46
C ILE A 200 -5.90 9.47 13.57
N LEU A 201 -5.30 10.49 12.98
CA LEU A 201 -4.17 10.40 12.05
C LEU A 201 -2.81 10.39 12.76
N LYS A 202 -2.70 11.11 13.87
CA LYS A 202 -1.46 11.22 14.67
C LYS A 202 -1.83 11.51 16.12
N THR A 203 -1.07 10.98 17.07
CA THR A 203 -1.17 11.33 18.49
C THR A 203 0.18 11.79 19.01
N ASP A 204 0.19 12.78 19.90
CA ASP A 204 1.40 13.18 20.60
C ASP A 204 1.91 12.01 21.46
N SER A 205 2.99 11.40 20.99
CA SER A 205 3.66 10.27 21.62
C SER A 205 4.53 10.74 22.77
N THR A 206 3.91 11.23 23.83
CA THR A 206 4.44 11.02 25.18
C THR A 206 3.84 9.74 25.74
N ASN A 207 4.50 8.63 25.40
CA ASN A 207 4.26 7.24 25.82
C ASN A 207 2.93 6.61 25.39
N VAL A 208 2.94 5.85 24.28
CA VAL A 208 2.53 4.42 24.23
C VAL A 208 3.29 3.75 23.08
N THR A 209 4.08 2.75 23.43
CA THR A 209 4.73 1.79 22.52
C THR A 209 3.65 1.07 21.70
N VAL A 210 3.59 1.32 20.39
CA VAL A 210 2.94 0.38 19.47
C VAL A 210 4.03 -0.54 18.96
N THR A 211 4.09 -1.72 19.57
CA THR A 211 4.83 -2.87 19.05
C THR A 211 4.16 -3.28 17.73
N GLN A 212 4.64 -2.75 16.61
CA GLN A 212 4.39 -3.36 15.32
C GLN A 212 5.33 -4.55 15.20
N GLN A 213 4.78 -5.76 15.34
CA GLN A 213 5.44 -6.97 14.90
C GLN A 213 5.59 -6.85 13.38
N ILE A 214 6.81 -6.53 12.94
CA ILE A 214 7.21 -6.64 11.55
C ILE A 214 7.28 -8.13 11.27
N GLU A 215 6.24 -8.66 10.64
CA GLU A 215 6.26 -9.99 10.03
C GLU A 215 7.35 -9.95 8.94
N GLN A 216 8.49 -10.59 9.22
CA GLN A 216 9.57 -10.72 8.26
C GLN A 216 9.09 -11.62 7.12
N VAL A 217 8.76 -11.00 5.98
CA VAL A 217 8.59 -11.71 4.72
C VAL A 217 9.91 -12.42 4.40
N PRO A 218 9.92 -13.74 4.16
CA PRO A 218 11.16 -14.45 3.84
C PRO A 218 11.77 -13.89 2.55
N ALA A 219 13.10 -13.73 2.57
CA ALA A 219 13.86 -13.24 1.43
C ALA A 219 13.60 -14.10 0.17
N PRO A 220 13.41 -13.49 -1.01
CA PRO A 220 13.21 -14.23 -2.25
C PRO A 220 14.48 -15.02 -2.62
N SER A 221 14.33 -16.32 -2.86
CA SER A 221 15.42 -17.20 -3.29
C SER A 221 15.96 -16.75 -4.66
N HIS A 222 17.29 -16.79 -4.79
CA HIS A 222 18.03 -16.23 -5.92
C HIS A 222 18.02 -17.07 -7.21
N ASN A 223 17.04 -17.96 -7.39
CA ASN A 223 16.98 -18.85 -8.55
C ASN A 223 15.75 -18.53 -9.42
N ALA A 224 15.97 -17.78 -10.49
CA ALA A 224 14.95 -17.33 -11.45
C ALA A 224 14.11 -18.47 -12.10
N PHE A 225 14.49 -19.73 -11.91
CA PHE A 225 13.78 -20.91 -12.44
C PHE A 225 12.97 -21.69 -11.40
N GLU A 226 13.13 -21.42 -10.10
CA GLU A 226 12.38 -22.09 -9.02
C GLU A 226 10.92 -21.61 -8.98
N VAL A 227 10.68 -20.33 -9.30
CA VAL A 227 9.35 -19.73 -9.45
C VAL A 227 8.48 -20.46 -10.48
N LEU A 228 9.08 -21.04 -11.52
CA LEU A 228 8.36 -21.79 -12.55
C LEU A 228 7.96 -23.20 -12.11
N GLN A 229 8.59 -23.77 -11.09
CA GLN A 229 8.26 -25.10 -10.57
C GLN A 229 7.04 -25.07 -9.65
N GLN A 230 6.88 -24.01 -8.84
CA GLN A 230 5.78 -23.89 -7.87
C GLN A 230 4.38 -23.81 -8.52
N LYS A 231 4.28 -23.34 -9.77
CA LYS A 231 2.98 -23.16 -10.46
C LYS A 231 2.41 -24.43 -11.10
N VAL A 232 3.17 -25.55 -11.11
CA VAL A 232 2.77 -26.81 -11.77
C VAL A 232 2.14 -27.80 -10.79
N GLU A 233 2.16 -27.51 -9.47
CA GLU A 233 1.63 -28.40 -8.41
C GLU A 233 0.32 -27.89 -7.78
N SER A 234 -0.33 -26.86 -8.37
CA SER A 234 -1.65 -26.35 -7.96
C SER A 234 -2.76 -26.78 -8.90
#